data_AF-A0A923MR46-F1
#
_entry.id   AF-A0A923MR46-F1
#
_cell.length_a   1.000
_cell.length_b   1.000
_cell.length_c   1.000
_cell.angle_alpha   90.00
_cell.angle_beta   90.00
_cell.angle_gamma   90.00
#
_symmetry.space_group_name_H-M   'P 1'
#
loop_
_entity.id
_entity.type
_entity.pdbx_description
1 polymer ?
#
loop_
_entity_poly.entity_id
_entity_poly.type
_entity_poly.pdbx_seq_one_letter_code
_entity_poly.pdbx_strand_id
1 'polypeptide(L)'
;MKKYKLLALTATLALAGCATTMGPDGTATVESREVAAAQAKPPLPSVFPDGPLSAIQPSELSSPSVASLEPPPDLWARIRRGFAMPNIENDLVRTHEQWYATRPDYMQRMTDRSRKYLFHIVEELERRNMPTELALLPFIESAFNPQAVSSARAAGMWQFMPATGKDYDLKQNVFRDDRRSVLQSTRAALDYLQRLYGMFGDWHLALAAYNWGEGNVSRALARNQQRGAGTGYNDLSMPAETRNYVPKLQAVKNIITSPDQFRAELPLIDNHPYFQSVTLTRDLDVELAARLADVPIDDFKALNPQLNRPVILAAGTGQILLPWDNATVFKRNFEAYDQGRYASWTAWSAPSTMSVAEAARRVGWTENELRTVNTIPPRMLIKAGSVLIVPRRGATQSDVAGHVADNGQLSLAPEIATRRTVVRAGKHETVGSIARRYKLSPAQVADWNDVGSSAAFKPGQQVVLHLPVRNTARAPVRVNSRNVKQVSSRPAAKPAAQKPATSKSTTPKKHR
;
A
#
# COMPACT_ATOMS: atom_id res chain seq x y z
N MET A 1 55.99 -11.89 14.82
CA MET A 1 55.56 -13.05 15.64
C MET A 1 54.86 -14.03 14.69
N LYS A 2 55.62 -14.98 14.13
CA LYS A 2 55.53 -16.45 14.36
C LYS A 2 54.13 -17.01 14.00
N LYS A 3 53.99 -17.56 12.79
CA LYS A 3 54.11 -19.00 12.42
C LYS A 3 52.91 -19.81 12.94
N TYR A 4 52.12 -20.44 12.05
CA TYR A 4 51.90 -21.90 12.04
C TYR A 4 51.37 -22.34 10.67
N LYS A 5 52.01 -23.38 10.15
CA LYS A 5 51.80 -24.09 8.88
C LYS A 5 51.51 -25.55 9.27
N LEU A 6 50.54 -26.18 8.59
CA LEU A 6 50.60 -27.51 7.95
C LEU A 6 50.43 -28.83 8.77
N LEU A 7 49.73 -29.77 8.11
CA LEU A 7 49.63 -31.26 8.24
C LEU A 7 48.72 -31.82 9.36
N ALA A 8 47.90 -32.87 9.15
CA ALA A 8 48.09 -34.05 8.30
C ALA A 8 46.78 -34.68 7.74
N LEU A 9 47.00 -35.50 6.71
CA LEU A 9 46.11 -36.25 5.81
C LEU A 9 45.90 -37.70 6.33
N THR A 10 44.90 -38.41 5.77
CA THR A 10 44.73 -39.87 5.49
C THR A 10 43.43 -40.47 6.07
N ALA A 11 42.44 -40.87 5.25
CA ALA A 11 42.29 -42.16 4.51
C ALA A 11 41.22 -43.03 5.25
N THR A 12 40.28 -43.82 4.69
CA THR A 12 39.95 -44.32 3.34
C THR A 12 38.63 -45.15 3.41
N LEU A 13 37.91 -45.24 2.27
CA LEU A 13 37.09 -46.37 1.72
C LEU A 13 35.84 -46.89 2.48
N ALA A 14 34.62 -46.90 1.89
CA ALA A 14 34.00 -47.81 0.86
C ALA A 14 33.03 -48.81 1.55
N LEU A 15 31.87 -49.27 1.05
CA LEU A 15 31.34 -49.66 -0.27
C LEU A 15 29.79 -49.48 -0.29
N ALA A 16 29.16 -49.06 -1.40
CA ALA A 16 28.44 -49.87 -2.44
C ALA A 16 27.29 -50.74 -1.87
N GLY A 17 26.05 -50.76 -2.39
CA GLY A 17 25.53 -50.82 -3.76
C GLY A 17 24.40 -51.88 -3.71
N CYS A 18 23.22 -51.67 -4.29
CA CYS A 18 22.84 -52.33 -5.55
C CYS A 18 21.45 -51.84 -6.00
N ALA A 19 21.33 -51.65 -7.32
CA ALA A 19 20.11 -51.45 -8.07
C ALA A 19 19.93 -52.64 -9.04
N THR A 20 18.68 -53.01 -9.37
CA THR A 20 18.30 -53.94 -10.46
C THR A 20 16.77 -53.81 -10.68
N THR A 21 16.25 -53.12 -11.71
CA THR A 21 15.94 -53.50 -13.12
C THR A 21 14.92 -54.63 -13.34
N MET A 22 13.86 -54.32 -14.10
CA MET A 22 12.77 -55.19 -14.57
C MET A 22 13.17 -56.04 -15.80
N GLY A 23 12.54 -57.22 -15.97
CA GLY A 23 12.54 -58.06 -17.18
C GLY A 23 11.71 -59.35 -17.00
N PRO A 24 11.21 -59.99 -18.09
CA PRO A 24 9.80 -60.39 -18.22
C PRO A 24 9.52 -61.91 -18.12
N ASP A 25 8.23 -62.24 -18.31
CA ASP A 25 7.62 -63.55 -18.58
C ASP A 25 7.38 -64.48 -17.39
N GLY A 26 6.09 -64.60 -17.08
CA GLY A 26 5.56 -65.56 -16.13
C GLY A 26 5.28 -66.91 -16.79
N THR A 27 5.26 -67.95 -15.96
CA THR A 27 4.11 -68.85 -15.82
C THR A 27 4.34 -69.80 -14.65
N ALA A 28 3.27 -69.95 -13.87
CA ALA A 28 2.90 -71.07 -13.02
C ALA A 28 3.82 -71.51 -11.87
N THR A 29 3.36 -71.27 -10.64
CA THR A 29 2.74 -72.34 -9.82
C THR A 29 1.85 -71.73 -8.74
N VAL A 30 0.64 -72.26 -8.62
CA VAL A 30 -0.38 -71.90 -7.64
C VAL A 30 -0.04 -72.52 -6.30
N GLU A 31 0.03 -71.71 -5.25
CA GLU A 31 -0.17 -72.17 -3.88
C GLU A 31 -1.08 -71.19 -3.12
N SER A 32 -2.22 -71.73 -2.72
CA SER A 32 -3.31 -71.11 -1.99
C SER A 32 -2.83 -70.70 -0.59
N ARG A 33 -2.91 -69.42 -0.24
CA ARG A 33 -2.69 -68.96 1.14
C ARG A 33 -3.92 -68.22 1.66
N GLU A 34 -4.37 -68.71 2.81
CA GLU A 34 -5.54 -68.34 3.59
C GLU A 34 -5.81 -66.84 3.69
N VAL A 35 -7.09 -66.50 3.56
CA VAL A 35 -7.64 -65.18 3.86
C VAL A 35 -7.59 -64.97 5.38
N ALA A 36 -6.68 -64.13 5.85
CA ALA A 36 -6.65 -63.70 7.24
C ALA A 36 -7.87 -62.82 7.53
N ALA A 37 -8.70 -63.29 8.46
CA ALA A 37 -9.91 -62.64 8.93
C ALA A 37 -9.60 -61.26 9.56
N ALA A 38 -10.32 -60.24 9.10
CA ALA A 38 -10.34 -58.92 9.73
C ALA A 38 -10.99 -59.01 11.12
N GLN A 39 -10.29 -58.54 12.14
CA GLN A 39 -10.81 -58.41 13.51
C GLN A 39 -11.94 -57.37 13.53
N ALA A 40 -13.13 -57.80 13.97
CA ALA A 40 -14.32 -56.97 14.12
C ALA A 40 -14.17 -55.98 15.29
N LYS A 41 -14.49 -54.71 15.04
CA LYS A 41 -14.71 -53.69 16.09
C LYS A 41 -15.87 -54.11 17.00
N PRO A 42 -15.82 -53.84 18.32
CA PRO A 42 -16.93 -54.14 19.22
C PRO A 42 -18.18 -53.29 18.88
N PRO A 43 -19.40 -53.82 19.07
CA PRO A 43 -20.63 -53.08 18.77
C PRO A 43 -20.83 -51.94 19.77
N LEU A 44 -21.31 -50.81 19.27
CA LEU A 44 -21.76 -49.68 20.09
C LEU A 44 -22.96 -50.11 20.95
N PRO A 45 -23.10 -49.61 22.19
CA PRO A 45 -24.23 -49.93 23.04
C PRO A 45 -25.52 -49.39 22.40
N SER A 46 -26.50 -50.27 22.22
CA SER A 46 -27.85 -49.90 21.82
C SER A 46 -28.54 -49.21 23.00
N VAL A 47 -28.68 -47.89 22.93
CA VAL A 47 -29.51 -47.12 23.86
C VAL A 47 -30.94 -47.15 23.33
N PHE A 48 -31.69 -48.21 23.64
CA PHE A 48 -33.13 -48.17 23.52
C PHE A 48 -33.72 -47.68 24.85
N PRO A 49 -34.56 -46.63 24.86
CA PRO A 49 -35.19 -46.16 26.08
C PRO A 49 -36.29 -47.14 26.52
N ASP A 50 -36.14 -47.77 27.69
CA ASP A 50 -37.11 -48.71 28.29
C ASP A 50 -38.30 -48.02 28.99
N GLY A 51 -38.63 -46.78 28.59
CA GLY A 51 -39.73 -46.00 29.15
C GLY A 51 -41.02 -46.10 28.33
N PRO A 52 -42.20 -45.82 28.91
CA PRO A 52 -43.44 -45.70 28.13
C PRO A 52 -43.28 -44.62 27.05
N LEU A 53 -43.75 -44.92 25.84
CA LEU A 53 -43.67 -44.04 24.68
C LEU A 53 -44.39 -42.71 24.97
N SER A 54 -43.63 -41.65 25.17
CA SER A 54 -44.18 -40.29 25.24
C SER A 54 -44.61 -39.83 23.84
N ALA A 55 -45.82 -39.26 23.74
CA ALA A 55 -46.29 -38.66 22.51
C ALA A 55 -45.34 -37.55 22.04
N ILE A 56 -44.86 -37.67 20.79
CA ILE A 56 -44.03 -36.66 20.15
C ILE A 56 -44.91 -35.41 19.98
N GLN A 57 -44.64 -34.37 20.77
CA GLN A 57 -45.18 -33.04 20.51
C GLN A 57 -44.65 -32.56 19.16
N PRO A 58 -45.41 -31.78 18.36
CA PRO A 58 -44.90 -31.18 17.14
C PRO A 58 -43.77 -30.22 17.51
N SER A 59 -42.54 -30.71 17.54
CA SER A 59 -41.37 -29.86 17.54
C SER A 59 -41.28 -29.28 16.14
N GLU A 60 -41.32 -27.95 16.04
CA GLU A 60 -40.94 -27.25 14.82
C GLU A 60 -39.48 -27.61 14.54
N LEU A 61 -39.28 -28.59 13.67
CA LEU A 61 -37.98 -28.94 13.13
C LEU A 61 -37.57 -27.77 12.23
N SER A 62 -36.84 -26.81 12.81
CA SER A 62 -36.03 -25.87 12.05
C SER A 62 -35.03 -26.69 11.24
N SER A 63 -35.40 -26.99 10.00
CA SER A 63 -34.50 -27.63 9.05
C SER A 63 -33.27 -26.73 8.94
N PRO A 64 -32.04 -27.21 9.18
CA PRO A 64 -30.86 -26.40 8.91
C PRO A 64 -30.95 -26.00 7.43
N SER A 65 -30.94 -24.69 7.18
CA SER A 65 -30.96 -24.13 5.82
C SER A 65 -29.86 -24.80 5.02
N VAL A 66 -30.24 -25.68 4.08
CA VAL A 66 -29.29 -26.30 3.16
C VAL A 66 -28.76 -25.17 2.29
N ALA A 67 -27.46 -24.90 2.36
CA ALA A 67 -26.83 -23.89 1.53
C ALA A 67 -27.18 -24.19 0.06
N SER A 68 -27.82 -23.22 -0.60
CA SER A 68 -28.20 -23.36 -2.01
C SER A 68 -26.97 -23.69 -2.85
N LEU A 69 -27.06 -24.78 -3.62
CA LEU A 69 -26.01 -25.22 -4.55
C LEU A 69 -25.96 -24.39 -5.84
N GLU A 70 -26.92 -23.48 -6.05
CA GLU A 70 -26.92 -22.60 -7.20
C GLU A 70 -25.77 -21.58 -7.10
N PRO A 71 -25.01 -21.34 -8.17
CA PRO A 71 -23.95 -20.32 -8.15
C PRO A 71 -24.55 -18.94 -7.81
N PRO A 72 -23.87 -18.11 -7.01
CA PRO A 72 -24.36 -16.77 -6.71
C PRO A 72 -24.55 -15.97 -8.01
N PRO A 73 -25.72 -15.32 -8.21
CA PRO A 73 -26.02 -14.60 -9.46
C PRO A 73 -25.12 -13.39 -9.68
N ASP A 74 -24.65 -12.78 -8.60
CA ASP A 74 -23.76 -11.63 -8.60
C ASP A 74 -22.77 -11.72 -7.42
N LEU A 75 -21.79 -10.81 -7.42
CA LEU A 75 -20.77 -10.79 -6.38
C LEU A 75 -21.33 -10.38 -5.02
N TRP A 76 -22.40 -9.59 -4.96
CA TRP A 76 -23.06 -9.23 -3.69
C TRP A 76 -23.71 -10.43 -3.02
N ALA A 77 -24.36 -11.29 -3.79
CA ALA A 77 -24.93 -12.55 -3.32
C ALA A 77 -23.83 -13.50 -2.84
N ARG A 78 -22.69 -13.57 -3.53
CA ARG A 78 -21.52 -14.36 -3.10
C ARG A 78 -20.98 -13.86 -1.76
N ILE A 79 -20.80 -12.54 -1.63
CA ILE A 79 -20.34 -11.91 -0.39
C ILE A 79 -21.32 -12.20 0.74
N ARG A 80 -22.63 -11.99 0.56
CA ARG A 80 -23.66 -12.26 1.58
C ARG A 80 -23.61 -13.70 2.11
N ARG A 81 -23.38 -14.69 1.24
CA ARG A 81 -23.30 -16.11 1.63
C ARG A 81 -22.10 -16.43 2.53
N GLY A 82 -21.01 -15.67 2.40
CA GLY A 82 -19.80 -15.87 3.21
C GLY A 82 -19.74 -15.06 4.50
N PHE A 83 -20.81 -14.33 4.85
CA PHE A 83 -20.87 -13.57 6.09
C PHE A 83 -20.80 -14.49 7.29
N ALA A 84 -19.84 -14.24 8.19
CA ALA A 84 -19.57 -15.14 9.31
C ALA A 84 -19.22 -14.45 10.63
N MET A 85 -18.98 -13.13 10.65
CA MET A 85 -18.71 -12.44 11.92
C MET A 85 -20.01 -12.24 12.71
N PRO A 86 -19.97 -12.37 14.06
CA PRO A 86 -21.09 -12.01 14.91
C PRO A 86 -21.52 -10.57 14.68
N ASN A 87 -22.83 -10.31 14.64
CA ASN A 87 -23.31 -8.95 14.51
C ASN A 87 -23.07 -8.17 15.81
N ILE A 88 -22.78 -6.88 15.66
CA ILE A 88 -22.78 -5.92 16.76
C ILE A 88 -23.97 -4.98 16.62
N GLU A 89 -24.71 -4.78 17.71
CA GLU A 89 -25.88 -3.90 17.73
C GLU A 89 -25.66 -2.81 18.77
N ASN A 90 -25.45 -1.57 18.32
CA ASN A 90 -25.35 -0.40 19.19
C ASN A 90 -25.72 0.89 18.45
N ASP A 91 -25.80 2.00 19.17
CA ASP A 91 -26.18 3.32 18.62
C ASP A 91 -25.23 3.82 17.52
N LEU A 92 -23.95 3.43 17.57
CA LEU A 92 -22.98 3.82 16.56
C LEU A 92 -23.31 3.13 15.22
N VAL A 93 -23.74 1.87 15.23
CA VAL A 93 -24.17 1.16 14.00
C VAL A 93 -25.33 1.92 13.36
N ARG A 94 -26.38 2.23 14.14
CA ARG A 94 -27.55 2.99 13.68
C ARG A 94 -27.18 4.35 13.11
N THR A 95 -26.24 5.04 13.76
CA THR A 95 -25.72 6.34 13.29
C THR A 95 -25.05 6.21 11.93
N HIS A 96 -24.22 5.19 11.73
CA HIS A 96 -23.53 4.97 10.46
C HIS A 96 -24.47 4.48 9.36
N GLU A 97 -25.44 3.61 9.67
CA GLU A 97 -26.50 3.19 8.74
C GLU A 97 -27.24 4.40 8.17
N GLN A 98 -27.71 5.30 9.04
CA GLN A 98 -28.35 6.55 8.63
C GLN A 98 -27.41 7.43 7.80
N TRP A 99 -26.13 7.50 8.19
CA TRP A 99 -25.14 8.30 7.47
C TRP A 99 -24.92 7.80 6.03
N TYR A 100 -24.84 6.49 5.82
CA TYR A 100 -24.69 5.87 4.49
C TYR A 100 -25.99 5.93 3.69
N ALA A 101 -27.14 5.62 4.31
CA ALA A 101 -28.45 5.65 3.64
C ALA A 101 -28.82 7.05 3.13
N THR A 102 -28.39 8.11 3.82
CA THR A 102 -28.59 9.50 3.37
C THR A 102 -27.57 9.97 2.32
N ARG A 103 -26.67 9.10 1.85
CA ARG A 103 -25.60 9.41 0.89
C ARG A 103 -25.52 8.36 -0.24
N PRO A 104 -26.57 8.19 -1.05
CA PRO A 104 -26.59 7.22 -2.14
C PRO A 104 -25.43 7.42 -3.13
N ASP A 105 -25.12 8.66 -3.52
CA ASP A 105 -23.99 8.95 -4.42
C ASP A 105 -22.64 8.47 -3.85
N TYR A 106 -22.48 8.47 -2.53
CA TYR A 106 -21.26 7.98 -1.89
C TYR A 106 -21.18 6.46 -1.98
N MET A 107 -22.28 5.75 -1.71
CA MET A 107 -22.38 4.30 -1.87
C MET A 107 -22.16 3.86 -3.32
N GLN A 108 -22.75 4.57 -4.28
CA GLN A 108 -22.56 4.32 -5.70
C GLN A 108 -21.10 4.48 -6.09
N ARG A 109 -20.45 5.61 -5.73
CA ARG A 109 -19.02 5.82 -6.02
C ARG A 109 -18.11 4.75 -5.43
N MET A 110 -18.39 4.28 -4.20
CA MET A 110 -17.61 3.21 -3.59
C MET A 110 -17.80 1.89 -4.32
N THR A 111 -19.03 1.59 -4.75
CA THR A 111 -19.36 0.40 -5.54
C THR A 111 -18.70 0.43 -6.92
N ASP A 112 -18.75 1.57 -7.62
CA ASP A 112 -18.12 1.74 -8.94
C ASP A 112 -16.59 1.57 -8.88
N ARG A 113 -15.99 1.93 -7.75
CA ARG A 113 -14.56 1.70 -7.50
C ARG A 113 -14.28 0.25 -7.13
N SER A 114 -15.13 -0.37 -6.30
CA SER A 114 -14.92 -1.73 -5.81
C SER A 114 -15.04 -2.78 -6.91
N ARG A 115 -15.88 -2.57 -7.93
CA ARG A 115 -16.13 -3.55 -9.01
C ARG A 115 -14.87 -4.11 -9.67
N LYS A 116 -13.78 -3.34 -9.72
CA LYS A 116 -12.50 -3.76 -10.32
C LYS A 116 -11.72 -4.76 -9.46
N TYR A 117 -11.89 -4.72 -8.14
CA TYR A 117 -11.01 -5.41 -7.20
C TYR A 117 -11.74 -6.42 -6.31
N LEU A 118 -13.05 -6.23 -6.11
CA LEU A 118 -13.83 -6.95 -5.11
C LEU A 118 -13.82 -8.47 -5.34
N PHE A 119 -13.90 -8.91 -6.61
CA PHE A 119 -13.84 -10.33 -6.95
C PHE A 119 -12.56 -10.99 -6.43
N HIS A 120 -11.40 -10.36 -6.67
CA HIS A 120 -10.11 -10.87 -6.20
C HIS A 120 -10.04 -10.92 -4.68
N ILE A 121 -10.53 -9.90 -3.98
CA ILE A 121 -10.51 -9.86 -2.51
C ILE A 121 -11.38 -10.98 -1.92
N VAL A 122 -12.58 -11.20 -2.47
CA VAL A 122 -13.50 -12.26 -2.04
C VAL A 122 -12.88 -13.63 -2.28
N GLU A 123 -12.26 -13.83 -3.44
CA GLU A 123 -11.57 -15.09 -3.76
C GLU A 123 -10.42 -15.38 -2.78
N GLU A 124 -9.63 -14.36 -2.42
CA GLU A 124 -8.56 -14.51 -1.42
C GLU A 124 -9.09 -14.81 -0.02
N LEU A 125 -10.21 -14.20 0.39
CA LEU A 125 -10.85 -14.48 1.68
C LEU A 125 -11.37 -15.91 1.75
N GLU A 126 -12.06 -16.37 0.70
CA GLU A 126 -12.58 -17.74 0.61
C GLU A 126 -11.46 -18.77 0.63
N ARG A 127 -10.35 -18.54 -0.10
CA ARG A 127 -9.15 -19.40 -0.06
C ARG A 127 -8.58 -19.54 1.35
N ARG A 128 -8.78 -18.53 2.20
CA ARG A 128 -8.27 -18.47 3.59
C ARG A 128 -9.31 -18.86 4.63
N ASN A 129 -10.52 -19.25 4.21
CA ASN A 129 -11.68 -19.48 5.08
C ASN A 129 -11.95 -18.29 6.03
N MET A 130 -11.79 -17.07 5.53
CA MET A 130 -12.04 -15.84 6.29
C MET A 130 -13.44 -15.29 5.98
N PRO A 131 -14.10 -14.58 6.93
CA PRO A 131 -15.40 -13.95 6.69
C PRO A 131 -15.36 -12.99 5.51
N THR A 132 -16.30 -13.11 4.58
CA THR A 132 -16.31 -12.31 3.35
C THR A 132 -16.64 -10.83 3.61
N GLU A 133 -17.26 -10.48 4.74
CA GLU A 133 -17.48 -9.07 5.06
C GLU A 133 -16.18 -8.29 5.29
N LEU A 134 -15.05 -8.96 5.51
CA LEU A 134 -13.73 -8.31 5.52
C LEU A 134 -13.38 -7.70 4.15
N ALA A 135 -13.99 -8.19 3.06
CA ALA A 135 -13.86 -7.57 1.73
C ALA A 135 -14.42 -6.15 1.69
N LEU A 136 -15.24 -5.77 2.67
CA LEU A 136 -15.86 -4.47 2.76
C LEU A 136 -15.00 -3.44 3.51
N LEU A 137 -13.89 -3.85 4.14
CA LEU A 137 -13.01 -2.93 4.86
C LEU A 137 -12.52 -1.76 4.00
N PRO A 138 -12.18 -1.94 2.70
CA PRO A 138 -11.80 -0.79 1.89
C PRO A 138 -12.90 0.25 1.65
N PHE A 139 -14.20 -0.07 1.87
CA PHE A 139 -15.26 0.95 1.89
C PHE A 139 -15.00 1.99 2.99
N ILE A 140 -14.61 1.53 4.18
CA ILE A 140 -14.44 2.39 5.36
C ILE A 140 -13.03 2.98 5.46
N GLU A 141 -12.03 2.36 4.84
CA GLU A 141 -10.64 2.81 4.83
C GLU A 141 -10.35 3.88 3.76
N SER A 142 -10.73 3.59 2.51
CA SER A 142 -10.28 4.38 1.36
C SER A 142 -11.40 4.71 0.36
N ALA A 143 -12.64 4.30 0.63
CA ALA A 143 -13.71 4.27 -0.36
C ALA A 143 -13.27 3.53 -1.64
N PHE A 144 -12.58 2.39 -1.46
CA PHE A 144 -12.01 1.55 -2.52
C PHE A 144 -11.02 2.26 -3.46
N ASN A 145 -10.37 3.34 -2.99
CA ASN A 145 -9.41 4.08 -3.79
C ASN A 145 -7.96 3.59 -3.53
N PRO A 146 -7.32 2.88 -4.47
CA PRO A 146 -5.95 2.40 -4.28
C PRO A 146 -4.89 3.52 -4.36
N GLN A 147 -5.25 4.73 -4.78
CA GLN A 147 -4.36 5.89 -4.78
C GLN A 147 -4.48 6.73 -3.50
N ALA A 148 -5.38 6.37 -2.57
CA ALA A 148 -5.61 7.14 -1.35
C ALA A 148 -4.35 7.28 -0.50
N VAL A 149 -4.12 8.48 0.03
CA VAL A 149 -3.06 8.77 1.01
C VAL A 149 -3.66 9.57 2.16
N SER A 150 -3.56 9.07 3.39
CA SER A 150 -4.03 9.79 4.57
C SER A 150 -3.04 10.88 5.01
N SER A 151 -3.49 11.76 5.91
CA SER A 151 -2.62 12.75 6.58
C SER A 151 -1.49 12.08 7.37
N ALA A 152 -1.72 10.89 7.91
CA ALA A 152 -0.74 10.06 8.60
C ALA A 152 0.18 9.26 7.65
N ARG A 153 0.01 9.43 6.33
CA ARG A 153 0.73 8.72 5.25
C ARG A 153 0.40 7.23 5.11
N ALA A 154 -0.74 6.81 5.63
CA ALA A 154 -1.33 5.54 5.23
C ALA A 154 -1.63 5.59 3.74
N ALA A 155 -1.38 4.51 2.99
CA ALA A 155 -1.53 4.50 1.54
C ALA A 155 -2.30 3.28 1.05
N GLY A 156 -3.00 3.46 -0.08
CA GLY A 156 -3.64 2.38 -0.79
C GLY A 156 -5.04 2.06 -0.30
N MET A 157 -5.62 1.03 -0.92
CA MET A 157 -6.99 0.59 -0.69
C MET A 157 -7.21 0.14 0.76
N TRP A 158 -6.19 -0.51 1.33
CA TRP A 158 -6.14 -1.03 2.70
C TRP A 158 -5.51 -0.07 3.72
N GLN A 159 -5.14 1.14 3.31
CA GLN A 159 -4.54 2.18 4.16
C GLN A 159 -3.34 1.69 5.00
N PHE A 160 -2.35 1.07 4.36
CA PHE A 160 -1.13 0.64 5.05
C PHE A 160 -0.25 1.81 5.49
N MET A 161 0.09 1.85 6.77
CA MET A 161 1.16 2.70 7.29
C MET A 161 2.52 2.29 6.71
N PRO A 162 3.47 3.22 6.51
CA PRO A 162 4.76 2.87 5.90
C PRO A 162 5.54 1.78 6.64
N ALA A 163 5.54 1.80 7.97
CA ALA A 163 6.22 0.81 8.80
C ALA A 163 5.56 -0.56 8.67
N THR A 164 4.26 -0.65 8.94
CA THR A 164 3.46 -1.88 8.81
C THR A 164 3.58 -2.46 7.41
N GLY A 165 3.53 -1.64 6.36
CA GLY A 165 3.71 -2.13 5.00
C GLY A 165 5.05 -2.83 4.79
N LYS A 166 6.14 -2.35 5.39
CA LYS A 166 7.44 -3.03 5.32
C LYS A 166 7.45 -4.35 6.09
N ASP A 167 6.79 -4.40 7.24
CA ASP A 167 6.68 -5.62 8.05
C ASP A 167 5.95 -6.74 7.28
N TYR A 168 5.03 -6.37 6.38
CA TYR A 168 4.33 -7.30 5.46
C TYR A 168 4.91 -7.30 4.04
N ASP A 169 6.20 -7.00 3.89
CA ASP A 169 6.95 -7.09 2.64
C ASP A 169 6.33 -6.31 1.46
N LEU A 170 5.71 -5.16 1.75
CA LEU A 170 5.27 -4.20 0.74
C LEU A 170 6.44 -3.25 0.44
N LYS A 171 7.04 -3.43 -0.75
CA LYS A 171 8.18 -2.61 -1.18
C LYS A 171 7.75 -1.16 -1.39
N GLN A 172 8.59 -0.25 -0.91
CA GLN A 172 8.36 1.20 -0.96
C GLN A 172 9.65 1.86 -1.43
N ASN A 173 9.73 2.21 -2.71
CA ASN A 173 10.95 2.70 -3.33
C ASN A 173 10.65 3.75 -4.43
N VAL A 174 11.70 4.17 -5.17
CA VAL A 174 11.57 5.24 -6.18
C VAL A 174 10.65 4.86 -7.34
N PHE A 175 10.52 3.57 -7.66
CA PHE A 175 9.78 3.04 -8.80
C PHE A 175 8.38 2.55 -8.47
N ARG A 176 8.13 2.17 -7.20
CA ARG A 176 6.85 1.63 -6.77
C ARG A 176 6.55 1.82 -5.28
N ASP A 177 5.26 1.75 -4.97
CA ASP A 177 4.74 1.66 -3.60
C ASP A 177 3.68 0.55 -3.52
N ASP A 178 4.10 -0.64 -3.09
CA ASP A 178 3.25 -1.85 -3.07
C ASP A 178 2.10 -1.76 -2.07
N ARG A 179 2.09 -0.75 -1.20
CA ARG A 179 0.90 -0.44 -0.37
C ARG A 179 -0.32 -0.08 -1.22
N ARG A 180 -0.09 0.39 -2.45
CA ARG A 180 -1.15 0.65 -3.43
C ARG A 180 -1.48 -0.58 -4.27
N SER A 181 -0.55 -1.53 -4.44
CA SER A 181 -0.70 -2.70 -5.31
C SER A 181 -1.92 -3.53 -4.91
N VAL A 182 -2.82 -3.81 -5.85
CA VAL A 182 -4.05 -4.56 -5.58
C VAL A 182 -3.74 -5.95 -5.01
N LEU A 183 -2.84 -6.71 -5.65
CA LEU A 183 -2.48 -8.05 -5.20
C LEU A 183 -1.69 -8.03 -3.88
N GLN A 184 -0.60 -7.26 -3.85
CA GLN A 184 0.34 -7.31 -2.72
C GLN A 184 -0.29 -6.74 -1.44
N SER A 185 -1.02 -5.61 -1.54
CA SER A 185 -1.68 -5.02 -0.38
C SER A 185 -2.85 -5.87 0.11
N THR A 186 -3.59 -6.56 -0.77
CA THR A 186 -4.65 -7.50 -0.35
C THR A 186 -4.07 -8.69 0.38
N ARG A 187 -3.04 -9.34 -0.17
CA ARG A 187 -2.31 -10.41 0.52
C ARG A 187 -1.85 -9.94 1.91
N ALA A 188 -1.15 -8.81 1.98
CA ALA A 188 -0.64 -8.28 3.24
C ALA A 188 -1.75 -7.94 4.25
N ALA A 189 -2.87 -7.35 3.80
CA ALA A 189 -3.98 -6.99 4.69
C ALA A 189 -4.62 -8.24 5.29
N LEU A 190 -4.86 -9.25 4.47
CA LEU A 190 -5.45 -10.50 4.91
C LEU A 190 -4.50 -11.31 5.80
N ASP A 191 -3.19 -11.31 5.51
CA ASP A 191 -2.16 -11.91 6.38
C ASP A 191 -2.16 -11.21 7.76
N TYR A 192 -2.24 -9.89 7.77
CA TYR A 192 -2.28 -9.10 9.00
C TYR A 192 -3.56 -9.40 9.79
N LEU A 193 -4.73 -9.36 9.16
CA LEU A 193 -6.02 -9.67 9.79
C LEU A 193 -6.06 -11.10 10.34
N GLN A 194 -5.54 -12.08 9.61
CA GLN A 194 -5.47 -13.46 10.07
C GLN A 194 -4.57 -13.61 11.30
N ARG A 195 -3.42 -12.92 11.33
CA ARG A 195 -2.57 -12.89 12.52
C ARG A 195 -3.27 -12.23 13.72
N LEU A 196 -3.93 -11.10 13.50
CA LEU A 196 -4.68 -10.39 14.54
C LEU A 196 -5.81 -11.25 15.11
N TYR A 197 -6.53 -11.97 14.26
CA TYR A 197 -7.52 -12.93 14.71
C TYR A 197 -6.87 -14.07 15.52
N GLY A 198 -5.73 -14.59 15.09
CA GLY A 198 -4.96 -15.57 15.86
C GLY A 198 -4.52 -15.07 17.25
N MET A 199 -4.29 -13.76 17.40
CA MET A 199 -3.93 -13.15 18.69
C MET A 199 -5.11 -12.96 19.64
N PHE A 200 -6.28 -12.57 19.11
CA PHE A 200 -7.42 -12.16 19.93
C PHE A 200 -8.58 -13.16 19.97
N GLY A 201 -8.66 -14.08 19.00
CA GLY A 201 -9.75 -15.05 18.87
C GLY A 201 -11.12 -14.43 18.55
N ASP A 202 -11.15 -13.13 18.25
CA ASP A 202 -12.37 -12.35 18.04
C ASP A 202 -12.14 -11.33 16.91
N TRP A 203 -13.05 -11.33 15.92
CA TRP A 203 -12.93 -10.46 14.76
C TRP A 203 -13.10 -8.98 15.12
N HIS A 204 -13.94 -8.63 16.10
CA HIS A 204 -14.10 -7.23 16.48
C HIS A 204 -12.83 -6.67 17.14
N LEU A 205 -12.16 -7.46 17.98
CA LEU A 205 -10.87 -7.12 18.56
C LEU A 205 -9.75 -7.11 17.52
N ALA A 206 -9.77 -8.03 16.56
CA ALA A 206 -8.84 -8.03 15.43
C ALA A 206 -8.98 -6.75 14.59
N LEU A 207 -10.21 -6.33 14.28
CA LEU A 207 -10.49 -5.09 13.56
C LEU A 207 -10.11 -3.85 14.37
N ALA A 208 -10.35 -3.84 15.69
CA ALA A 208 -9.87 -2.79 16.57
C ALA A 208 -8.34 -2.69 16.56
N ALA A 209 -7.65 -3.83 16.55
CA ALA A 209 -6.19 -3.89 16.50
C ALA A 209 -5.63 -3.50 15.12
N TYR A 210 -6.35 -3.77 14.04
CA TYR A 210 -5.98 -3.32 12.70
C TYR A 210 -5.93 -1.78 12.64
N ASN A 211 -6.95 -1.10 13.19
CA ASN A 211 -7.04 0.35 13.21
C ASN A 211 -6.16 1.02 14.30
N TRP A 212 -6.16 0.49 15.53
CA TRP A 212 -5.50 1.13 16.68
C TRP A 212 -4.10 0.57 16.98
N GLY A 213 -3.75 -0.60 16.45
CA GLY A 213 -2.54 -1.34 16.74
C GLY A 213 -2.75 -2.41 17.84
N GLU A 214 -2.23 -3.60 17.58
CA GLU A 214 -2.33 -4.77 18.48
C GLU A 214 -1.85 -4.51 19.90
N GLY A 215 -0.72 -3.81 20.08
CA GLY A 215 -0.18 -3.52 21.41
C GLY A 215 -1.06 -2.58 22.24
N ASN A 216 -1.88 -1.76 21.58
CA ASN A 216 -2.85 -0.91 22.28
C ASN A 216 -4.05 -1.73 22.76
N VAL A 217 -4.56 -2.62 21.91
CA VAL A 217 -5.66 -3.54 22.24
C VAL A 217 -5.24 -4.51 23.35
N SER A 218 -4.08 -5.15 23.24
CA SER A 218 -3.57 -6.06 24.30
C SER A 218 -3.43 -5.36 25.65
N ARG A 219 -2.94 -4.12 25.67
CA ARG A 219 -2.85 -3.32 26.91
C ARG A 219 -4.22 -2.95 27.45
N ALA A 220 -5.20 -2.67 26.59
CA ALA A 220 -6.57 -2.38 27.02
C ALA A 220 -7.25 -3.61 27.62
N LEU A 221 -7.11 -4.77 26.98
CA LEU A 221 -7.58 -6.06 27.50
C LEU A 221 -6.98 -6.37 28.86
N ALA A 222 -5.65 -6.30 28.99
CA ALA A 222 -4.98 -6.57 30.26
C ALA A 222 -5.46 -5.65 31.40
N ARG A 223 -5.70 -4.36 31.11
CA ARG A 223 -6.25 -3.42 32.10
C ARG A 223 -7.67 -3.80 32.53
N ASN A 224 -8.53 -4.21 31.60
CA ASN A 224 -9.90 -4.62 31.93
C ASN A 224 -9.91 -5.93 32.72
N GLN A 225 -9.08 -6.91 32.33
CA GLN A 225 -8.93 -8.18 33.05
C GLN A 225 -8.47 -7.96 34.49
N GLN A 226 -7.47 -7.10 34.72
CA GLN A 226 -7.01 -6.74 36.07
C GLN A 226 -8.09 -6.08 36.94
N ARG A 227 -9.12 -5.48 36.30
CA ARG A 227 -10.25 -4.83 36.98
C ARG A 227 -11.49 -5.72 37.07
N GLY A 228 -11.43 -6.95 36.55
CA GLY A 228 -12.61 -7.83 36.43
C GLY A 228 -13.70 -7.27 35.51
N ALA A 229 -13.35 -6.35 34.59
CA ALA A 229 -14.28 -5.77 33.62
C ALA A 229 -14.36 -6.63 32.35
N GLY A 230 -15.41 -6.41 31.55
CA GLY A 230 -15.59 -7.08 30.26
C GLY A 230 -14.41 -6.85 29.30
N THR A 231 -14.14 -7.84 28.45
CA THR A 231 -13.03 -7.83 27.49
C THR A 231 -13.51 -7.83 26.04
N GLY A 232 -14.80 -7.63 25.80
CA GLY A 232 -15.35 -7.50 24.46
C GLY A 232 -15.02 -6.13 23.86
N TYR A 233 -15.21 -6.00 22.55
CA TYR A 233 -15.00 -4.75 21.82
C TYR A 233 -15.69 -3.54 22.46
N ASN A 234 -16.96 -3.69 22.89
CA ASN A 234 -17.73 -2.61 23.51
C ASN A 234 -17.25 -2.24 24.92
N ASP A 235 -16.52 -3.13 25.59
CA ASP A 235 -16.05 -2.93 26.97
C ASP A 235 -14.69 -2.22 27.01
N LEU A 236 -13.97 -2.20 25.89
CA LEU A 236 -12.65 -1.60 25.82
C LEU A 236 -12.72 -0.07 25.71
N SER A 237 -11.93 0.59 26.56
CA SER A 237 -11.68 2.03 26.41
C SER A 237 -10.71 2.26 25.23
N MET A 238 -11.29 2.72 24.12
CA MET A 238 -10.59 2.93 22.85
C MET A 238 -10.79 4.37 22.31
N PRO A 239 -9.88 4.88 21.46
CA PRO A 239 -10.07 6.14 20.75
C PRO A 239 -11.38 6.17 19.96
N ALA A 240 -11.91 7.36 19.72
CA ALA A 240 -13.17 7.52 18.99
C ALA A 240 -13.14 6.89 17.60
N GLU A 241 -12.03 7.03 16.87
CA GLU A 241 -11.86 6.42 15.55
C GLU A 241 -12.05 4.90 15.60
N THR A 242 -11.33 4.23 16.51
CA THR A 242 -11.38 2.78 16.69
C THR A 242 -12.74 2.31 17.19
N ARG A 243 -13.37 3.02 18.14
CA ARG A 243 -14.74 2.69 18.61
C ARG A 243 -15.77 2.70 17.49
N ASN A 244 -15.58 3.56 16.48
CA ASN A 244 -16.45 3.65 15.32
C ASN A 244 -16.09 2.66 14.21
N TYR A 245 -14.94 1.98 14.29
CA TYR A 245 -14.42 1.19 13.18
C TYR A 245 -15.28 -0.02 12.85
N VAL A 246 -15.56 -0.88 13.83
CA VAL A 246 -16.45 -2.04 13.65
C VAL A 246 -17.90 -1.61 13.36
N PRO A 247 -18.48 -0.61 14.07
CA PRO A 247 -19.82 -0.11 13.73
C PRO A 247 -19.97 0.40 12.29
N LYS A 248 -18.95 1.04 11.71
CA LYS A 248 -18.99 1.46 10.29
C LYS A 248 -19.05 0.25 9.36
N LEU A 249 -18.23 -0.77 9.62
CA LEU A 249 -18.24 -2.00 8.83
C LEU A 249 -19.60 -2.71 8.93
N GLN A 250 -20.13 -2.84 10.15
CA GLN A 250 -21.45 -3.44 10.39
C GLN A 250 -22.55 -2.68 9.65
N ALA A 251 -22.52 -1.34 9.64
CA ALA A 251 -23.50 -0.55 8.90
C ALA A 251 -23.44 -0.83 7.37
N VAL A 252 -22.24 -0.89 6.79
CA VAL A 252 -22.06 -1.25 5.37
C VAL A 252 -22.56 -2.68 5.10
N LYS A 253 -22.23 -3.64 5.99
CA LYS A 253 -22.72 -5.02 5.93
C LYS A 253 -24.25 -5.06 5.95
N ASN A 254 -24.90 -4.32 6.83
CA ASN A 254 -26.37 -4.29 6.96
C ASN A 254 -27.02 -3.74 5.69
N ILE A 255 -26.48 -2.66 5.12
CA ILE A 255 -26.96 -2.10 3.85
C ILE A 255 -26.80 -3.09 2.68
N ILE A 256 -25.68 -3.81 2.62
CA ILE A 256 -25.46 -4.81 1.56
C ILE A 256 -26.34 -6.05 1.75
N THR A 257 -26.65 -6.40 3.00
CA THR A 257 -27.56 -7.50 3.34
C THR A 257 -28.98 -7.20 2.89
N SER A 258 -29.45 -5.99 3.18
CA SER A 258 -30.86 -5.58 3.00
C SER A 258 -30.98 -4.20 2.35
N PRO A 259 -30.53 -4.01 1.10
CA PRO A 259 -30.46 -2.70 0.45
C PRO A 259 -31.81 -1.95 0.43
N ASP A 260 -32.92 -2.67 0.21
CA ASP A 260 -34.27 -2.11 0.17
C ASP A 260 -34.68 -1.46 1.50
N GLN A 261 -34.27 -2.03 2.64
CA GLN A 261 -34.58 -1.48 3.97
C GLN A 261 -33.94 -0.11 4.19
N PHE A 262 -32.82 0.14 3.53
CA PHE A 262 -32.08 1.40 3.61
C PHE A 262 -32.32 2.31 2.40
N ARG A 263 -33.20 1.92 1.46
CA ARG A 263 -33.43 2.62 0.18
C ARG A 263 -32.12 2.85 -0.58
N ALA A 264 -31.22 1.88 -0.48
CA ALA A 264 -29.92 1.91 -1.13
C ALA A 264 -29.98 1.11 -2.42
N GLU A 265 -29.47 1.67 -3.51
CA GLU A 265 -29.25 0.93 -4.75
C GLU A 265 -27.80 0.42 -4.76
N LEU A 266 -27.64 -0.88 -4.97
CA LEU A 266 -26.33 -1.51 -5.15
C LEU A 266 -26.15 -1.78 -6.65
N PRO A 267 -25.26 -1.04 -7.34
CA PRO A 267 -24.91 -1.37 -8.71
C PRO A 267 -24.49 -2.85 -8.82
N LEU A 268 -24.92 -3.49 -9.90
CA LEU A 268 -24.56 -4.87 -10.20
C LEU A 268 -23.04 -5.00 -10.33
N ILE A 269 -22.48 -5.99 -9.63
CA ILE A 269 -21.11 -6.44 -9.83
C ILE A 269 -21.18 -7.91 -10.23
N ASP A 270 -20.78 -8.21 -11.46
CA ASP A 270 -20.77 -9.58 -11.95
C ASP A 270 -19.79 -10.45 -11.16
N ASN A 271 -20.12 -11.73 -11.00
CA ASN A 271 -19.30 -12.69 -10.26
C ASN A 271 -18.21 -13.33 -11.15
N HIS A 272 -17.37 -12.52 -11.77
CA HIS A 272 -16.23 -12.98 -12.57
C HIS A 272 -15.00 -12.05 -12.38
N PRO A 273 -13.77 -12.53 -12.65
CA PRO A 273 -12.57 -11.72 -12.48
C PRO A 273 -12.55 -10.55 -13.46
N TYR A 274 -12.32 -9.34 -12.94
CA TYR A 274 -12.19 -8.14 -13.78
C TYR A 274 -10.85 -8.08 -14.52
N PHE A 275 -9.79 -8.60 -13.91
CA PHE A 275 -8.42 -8.51 -14.42
C PHE A 275 -7.70 -9.86 -14.37
N GLN A 276 -6.64 -9.98 -15.17
CA GLN A 276 -5.66 -11.06 -15.14
C GLN A 276 -4.26 -10.50 -14.87
N SER A 277 -3.44 -11.25 -14.13
CA SER A 277 -2.01 -10.94 -13.96
C SER A 277 -1.20 -11.46 -15.14
N VAL A 278 -0.31 -10.63 -15.67
CA VAL A 278 0.61 -10.97 -16.76
C VAL A 278 2.05 -10.71 -16.35
N THR A 279 2.90 -11.71 -16.52
CA THR A 279 4.33 -11.64 -16.22
C THR A 279 5.06 -10.77 -17.24
N LEU A 280 5.95 -9.90 -16.76
CA LEU A 280 6.87 -9.12 -17.59
C LEU A 280 8.26 -9.74 -17.58
N THR A 281 8.88 -9.81 -18.76
CA THR A 281 10.23 -10.39 -18.94
C THR A 281 11.32 -9.35 -19.14
N ARG A 282 10.97 -8.07 -19.29
CA ARG A 282 11.90 -6.93 -19.48
C ARG A 282 11.25 -5.62 -19.05
N ASP A 283 12.07 -4.60 -18.81
CA ASP A 283 11.60 -3.27 -18.43
C ASP A 283 10.72 -2.68 -19.53
N LEU A 284 9.62 -2.04 -19.13
CA LEU A 284 8.58 -1.58 -20.05
C LEU A 284 8.05 -0.21 -19.64
N ASP A 285 7.94 0.72 -20.58
CA ASP A 285 7.26 1.99 -20.33
C ASP A 285 5.77 1.75 -20.06
N VAL A 286 5.21 2.43 -19.06
CA VAL A 286 3.80 2.31 -18.68
C VAL A 286 2.87 2.62 -19.87
N GLU A 287 3.23 3.63 -20.67
CA GLU A 287 2.48 3.99 -21.88
C GLU A 287 2.60 2.94 -22.99
N LEU A 288 3.74 2.26 -23.10
CA LEU A 288 3.88 1.15 -24.04
C LEU A 288 3.07 -0.06 -23.57
N ALA A 289 3.09 -0.37 -22.27
CA ALA A 289 2.28 -1.44 -21.69
C ALA A 289 0.79 -1.25 -21.96
N ALA A 290 0.27 -0.04 -21.70
CA ALA A 290 -1.13 0.31 -21.96
C ALA A 290 -1.47 0.20 -23.47
N ARG A 291 -0.60 0.68 -24.36
CA ARG A 291 -0.79 0.56 -25.82
C ARG A 291 -0.77 -0.89 -26.30
N LEU A 292 0.18 -1.71 -25.84
CA LEU A 292 0.26 -3.12 -26.22
C LEU A 292 -0.96 -3.91 -25.72
N ALA A 293 -1.53 -3.52 -24.58
CA ALA A 293 -2.74 -4.12 -24.05
C ALA A 293 -4.04 -3.62 -24.71
N ASP A 294 -3.97 -2.55 -25.51
CA ASP A 294 -5.15 -1.84 -26.03
C ASP A 294 -6.09 -1.34 -24.91
N VAL A 295 -5.51 -0.71 -23.89
CA VAL A 295 -6.23 -0.20 -22.71
C VAL A 295 -5.92 1.29 -22.53
N PRO A 296 -6.92 2.13 -22.18
CA PRO A 296 -6.66 3.51 -21.77
C PRO A 296 -5.65 3.59 -20.62
N ILE A 297 -4.75 4.57 -20.68
CA ILE A 297 -3.68 4.72 -19.68
C ILE A 297 -4.21 4.85 -18.24
N ASP A 298 -5.38 5.47 -18.06
CA ASP A 298 -5.99 5.66 -16.75
C ASP A 298 -6.57 4.35 -16.19
N ASP A 299 -7.13 3.49 -17.04
CA ASP A 299 -7.59 2.16 -16.63
C ASP A 299 -6.41 1.24 -16.29
N PHE A 300 -5.32 1.32 -17.06
CA PHE A 300 -4.07 0.61 -16.75
C PHE A 300 -3.52 1.05 -15.38
N LYS A 301 -3.48 2.37 -15.11
CA LYS A 301 -3.02 2.92 -13.83
C LYS A 301 -3.98 2.61 -12.68
N ALA A 302 -5.28 2.49 -12.93
CA ALA A 302 -6.25 2.08 -11.93
C ALA A 302 -5.96 0.65 -11.44
N LEU A 303 -5.66 -0.27 -12.35
CA LEU A 303 -5.29 -1.65 -12.01
C LEU A 303 -3.84 -1.79 -11.48
N ASN A 304 -2.94 -0.90 -11.88
CA ASN A 304 -1.53 -0.90 -11.45
C ASN A 304 -1.13 0.35 -10.66
N PRO A 305 -1.83 0.66 -9.55
CA PRO A 305 -1.69 1.92 -8.81
C PRO A 305 -0.36 2.05 -8.07
N GLN A 306 0.37 0.96 -7.88
CA GLN A 306 1.72 0.94 -7.29
C GLN A 306 2.76 1.62 -8.18
N LEU A 307 2.51 1.71 -9.49
CA LEU A 307 3.42 2.31 -10.46
C LEU A 307 3.34 3.84 -10.37
N ASN A 308 4.32 4.45 -9.69
CA ASN A 308 4.37 5.90 -9.50
C ASN A 308 5.31 6.60 -10.51
N ARG A 309 5.79 5.87 -11.51
CA ARG A 309 6.80 6.29 -12.50
C ARG A 309 6.41 5.85 -13.91
N PRO A 310 6.96 6.49 -14.96
CA PRO A 310 6.62 6.17 -16.35
C PRO A 310 7.19 4.83 -16.84
N VAL A 311 7.92 4.10 -16.01
CA VAL A 311 8.56 2.82 -16.35
C VAL A 311 8.26 1.75 -15.31
N ILE A 312 8.10 0.52 -15.80
CA ILE A 312 7.91 -0.70 -15.03
C ILE A 312 9.22 -1.46 -15.11
N LEU A 313 9.85 -1.69 -13.95
CA LEU A 313 11.06 -2.51 -13.89
C LEU A 313 10.66 -3.97 -13.70
N ALA A 314 10.90 -4.84 -14.67
CA ALA A 314 10.44 -6.23 -14.61
C ALA A 314 11.08 -6.99 -13.46
N ALA A 315 12.34 -6.69 -13.14
CA ALA A 315 13.05 -7.32 -12.04
C ALA A 315 12.46 -7.01 -10.65
N GLY A 316 11.76 -5.87 -10.50
CA GLY A 316 11.04 -5.52 -9.28
C GLY A 316 9.55 -5.87 -9.37
N THR A 317 8.88 -5.33 -10.38
CA THR A 317 7.46 -5.56 -10.67
C THR A 317 7.34 -6.59 -11.78
N GLY A 318 7.49 -7.87 -11.42
CA GLY A 318 7.43 -8.97 -12.39
C GLY A 318 6.06 -9.22 -12.99
N GLN A 319 5.00 -8.54 -12.51
CA GLN A 319 3.63 -8.74 -12.97
C GLN A 319 2.86 -7.42 -13.09
N ILE A 320 2.01 -7.34 -14.11
CA ILE A 320 1.04 -6.25 -14.31
C ILE A 320 -0.38 -6.81 -14.36
N LEU A 321 -1.34 -6.00 -13.93
CA LEU A 321 -2.76 -6.30 -14.01
C LEU A 321 -3.37 -5.66 -15.25
N LEU A 322 -4.09 -6.45 -16.04
CA LEU A 322 -4.80 -6.00 -17.23
C LEU A 322 -6.25 -6.48 -17.16
N PRO A 323 -7.22 -5.75 -17.75
CA PRO A 323 -8.57 -6.30 -17.92
C PRO A 323 -8.50 -7.68 -18.57
N TRP A 324 -9.40 -8.57 -18.15
CA TRP A 324 -9.33 -10.00 -18.49
C TRP A 324 -9.08 -10.27 -19.98
N ASP A 325 -9.86 -9.66 -20.87
CA ASP A 325 -9.75 -9.86 -22.32
C ASP A 325 -8.46 -9.22 -22.90
N ASN A 326 -8.09 -8.05 -22.40
CA ASN A 326 -6.89 -7.31 -22.82
C ASN A 326 -5.58 -8.00 -22.43
N ALA A 327 -5.59 -8.89 -21.43
CA ALA A 327 -4.41 -9.65 -21.05
C ALA A 327 -3.92 -10.56 -22.19
N THR A 328 -4.85 -11.15 -22.96
CA THR A 328 -4.52 -11.97 -24.13
C THR A 328 -3.98 -11.11 -25.28
N VAL A 329 -4.59 -9.93 -25.49
CA VAL A 329 -4.13 -8.95 -26.48
C VAL A 329 -2.70 -8.50 -26.17
N PHE A 330 -2.43 -8.16 -24.91
CA PHE A 330 -1.10 -7.77 -24.47
C PHE A 330 -0.07 -8.87 -24.72
N LYS A 331 -0.33 -10.12 -24.32
CA LYS A 331 0.63 -11.22 -24.49
C LYS A 331 1.03 -11.37 -25.96
N ARG A 332 0.03 -11.46 -26.86
CA ARG A 332 0.25 -11.54 -28.30
C ARG A 332 1.06 -10.36 -28.83
N ASN A 333 0.67 -9.13 -28.48
CA ASN A 333 1.31 -7.93 -28.98
C ASN A 333 2.72 -7.77 -28.40
N PHE A 334 2.95 -8.16 -27.14
CA PHE A 334 4.23 -8.10 -26.47
C PHE A 334 5.23 -9.13 -27.02
N GLU A 335 4.76 -10.34 -27.35
CA GLU A 335 5.56 -11.36 -28.04
C GLU A 335 5.91 -10.96 -29.48
N ALA A 336 4.96 -10.35 -30.19
CA ALA A 336 5.16 -9.88 -31.56
C ALA A 336 5.96 -8.57 -31.66
N TYR A 337 6.09 -7.82 -30.56
CA TYR A 337 6.82 -6.55 -30.56
C TYR A 337 8.31 -6.84 -30.64
N ASP A 338 8.89 -6.70 -31.82
CA ASP A 338 10.32 -6.84 -32.12
C ASP A 338 11.00 -5.50 -32.42
N GLN A 339 10.19 -4.47 -32.64
CA GLN A 339 10.62 -3.16 -33.11
C GLN A 339 10.71 -2.15 -31.97
N GLY A 340 11.95 -1.84 -31.57
CA GLY A 340 12.26 -0.59 -30.89
C GLY A 340 12.61 -0.73 -29.41
N ARG A 341 12.32 0.34 -28.66
CA ARG A 341 12.73 0.52 -27.26
C ARG A 341 11.54 0.20 -26.35
N TYR A 342 11.68 -0.80 -25.49
CA TYR A 342 10.64 -1.16 -24.52
C TYR A 342 10.56 -0.18 -23.35
N ALA A 343 11.72 0.27 -22.85
CA ALA A 343 11.82 1.23 -21.77
C ALA A 343 12.64 2.45 -22.18
N SER A 344 12.02 3.63 -22.18
CA SER A 344 12.66 4.92 -22.41
C SER A 344 13.39 5.44 -21.17
N TRP A 345 13.13 4.84 -20.01
CA TRP A 345 13.70 5.21 -18.73
C TRP A 345 14.60 4.12 -18.16
N THR A 346 15.51 4.51 -17.28
CA THR A 346 16.39 3.62 -16.54
C THR A 346 16.71 4.19 -15.16
N ALA A 347 17.39 3.39 -14.33
CA ALA A 347 17.87 3.77 -13.02
C ALA A 347 19.32 4.25 -13.09
N TRP A 348 19.63 5.37 -12.43
CA TRP A 348 20.99 5.83 -12.21
C TRP A 348 21.28 5.96 -10.72
N SER A 349 22.31 5.28 -10.25
CA SER A 349 22.78 5.34 -8.87
C SER A 349 23.84 6.42 -8.72
N ALA A 350 23.62 7.36 -7.81
CA ALA A 350 24.55 8.44 -7.52
C ALA A 350 25.85 7.89 -6.90
N PRO A 351 27.02 8.03 -7.55
CA PRO A 351 28.27 7.42 -7.06
C PRO A 351 28.82 8.14 -5.82
N SER A 352 28.47 9.42 -5.62
CA SER A 352 28.89 10.24 -4.50
C SER A 352 27.79 11.24 -4.15
N THR A 353 27.88 11.84 -2.96
CA THR A 353 26.98 12.94 -2.60
C THR A 353 27.31 14.15 -3.48
N MET A 354 26.32 14.69 -4.19
CA MET A 354 26.53 15.79 -5.14
C MET A 354 25.30 16.70 -5.24
N SER A 355 25.49 17.89 -5.84
CA SER A 355 24.38 18.78 -6.15
C SER A 355 23.54 18.24 -7.30
N VAL A 356 22.28 18.67 -7.38
CA VAL A 356 21.39 18.25 -8.48
C VAL A 356 21.91 18.77 -9.82
N ALA A 357 22.53 19.96 -9.85
CA ALA A 357 23.17 20.50 -11.05
C ALA A 357 24.30 19.59 -11.56
N GLU A 358 25.13 19.05 -10.66
CA GLU A 358 26.20 18.13 -11.03
C GLU A 358 25.65 16.79 -11.53
N ALA A 359 24.68 16.22 -10.82
CA ALA A 359 24.00 15.00 -11.25
C ALA A 359 23.36 15.18 -12.63
N ALA A 360 22.68 16.29 -12.86
CA ALA A 360 22.05 16.65 -14.13
C ALA A 360 23.07 16.70 -15.27
N ARG A 361 24.23 17.35 -15.07
CA ARG A 361 25.31 17.35 -16.08
C ARG A 361 25.81 15.94 -16.41
N ARG A 362 25.98 15.06 -15.42
CA ARG A 362 26.45 13.67 -15.63
C ARG A 362 25.46 12.85 -16.45
N VAL A 363 24.17 13.06 -16.23
CA VAL A 363 23.09 12.39 -16.98
C VAL A 363 22.60 13.23 -18.17
N GLY A 364 23.36 14.29 -18.50
CA GLY A 364 23.15 15.30 -19.54
C GLY A 364 21.73 15.87 -19.65
N TRP A 365 21.13 16.18 -18.51
CA TRP A 365 19.88 16.91 -18.35
C TRP A 365 20.13 18.29 -17.76
N THR A 366 19.13 19.15 -17.84
CA THR A 366 19.09 20.36 -17.03
C THR A 366 18.77 20.01 -15.58
N GLU A 367 19.19 20.88 -14.65
CA GLU A 367 18.88 20.70 -13.23
C GLU A 367 17.35 20.64 -13.01
N ASN A 368 16.59 21.47 -13.73
CA ASN A 368 15.14 21.54 -13.58
C ASN A 368 14.45 20.26 -14.03
N GLU A 369 14.85 19.68 -15.17
CA GLU A 369 14.31 18.40 -15.65
C GLU A 369 14.56 17.26 -14.65
N LEU A 370 15.79 17.16 -14.14
CA LEU A 370 16.14 16.12 -13.17
C LEU A 370 15.35 16.27 -11.86
N ARG A 371 15.16 17.52 -11.40
CA ARG A 371 14.32 17.82 -10.22
C ARG A 371 12.86 17.45 -10.44
N THR A 372 12.27 17.81 -11.57
CA THR A 372 10.85 17.56 -11.83
C THR A 372 10.55 16.07 -11.87
N VAL A 373 11.32 15.29 -12.64
CA VAL A 373 11.07 13.86 -12.81
C VAL A 373 11.26 13.07 -11.52
N ASN A 374 12.29 13.42 -10.74
CA ASN A 374 12.59 12.74 -9.48
C ASN A 374 11.94 13.39 -8.25
N THR A 375 11.12 14.43 -8.45
CA THR A 375 10.43 15.17 -7.39
C THR A 375 11.40 15.70 -6.31
N ILE A 376 12.55 16.23 -6.71
CA ILE A 376 13.60 16.71 -5.78
C ILE A 376 13.35 18.18 -5.39
N PRO A 377 13.08 18.48 -4.10
CA PRO A 377 12.87 19.86 -3.64
C PRO A 377 14.11 20.75 -3.85
N PRO A 378 13.94 22.07 -3.99
CA PRO A 378 15.05 23.01 -4.12
C PRO A 378 15.97 22.97 -2.89
N ARG A 379 17.26 23.32 -3.08
CA ARG A 379 18.29 23.36 -2.03
C ARG A 379 18.49 22.01 -1.32
N MET A 380 18.51 20.94 -2.10
CA MET A 380 18.80 19.59 -1.65
C MET A 380 19.98 19.03 -2.43
N LEU A 381 20.86 18.32 -1.73
CA LEU A 381 21.90 17.47 -2.29
C LEU A 381 21.39 16.03 -2.40
N ILE A 382 21.83 15.35 -3.45
CA ILE A 382 21.60 13.92 -3.65
C ILE A 382 22.69 13.18 -2.89
N LYS A 383 22.35 12.30 -1.94
CA LYS A 383 23.34 11.50 -1.21
C LYS A 383 23.90 10.37 -2.08
N ALA A 384 25.15 9.99 -1.81
CA ALA A 384 25.75 8.79 -2.39
C ALA A 384 24.83 7.55 -2.21
N GLY A 385 24.74 6.72 -3.24
CA GLY A 385 23.86 5.55 -3.28
C GLY A 385 22.40 5.84 -3.60
N SER A 386 22.00 7.12 -3.75
CA SER A 386 20.63 7.45 -4.15
C SER A 386 20.35 6.99 -5.57
N VAL A 387 19.16 6.43 -5.80
CA VAL A 387 18.70 6.02 -7.12
C VAL A 387 17.78 7.07 -7.70
N LEU A 388 18.05 7.47 -8.94
CA LEU A 388 17.25 8.41 -9.73
C LEU A 388 16.76 7.75 -11.01
N ILE A 389 15.61 8.20 -11.47
CA ILE A 389 15.08 7.87 -12.79
C ILE A 389 15.61 8.88 -13.79
N VAL A 390 16.21 8.35 -14.84
CA VAL A 390 16.80 9.12 -15.93
C VAL A 390 16.42 8.46 -17.26
N PRO A 391 16.40 9.19 -18.38
CA PRO A 391 16.12 8.58 -19.66
C PRO A 391 17.28 7.69 -20.08
N ARG A 392 16.94 6.60 -20.77
CA ARG A 392 17.87 5.67 -21.36
C ARG A 392 18.59 6.34 -22.54
N ARG A 393 19.92 6.39 -22.48
CA ARG A 393 20.78 6.94 -23.53
C ARG A 393 21.37 5.82 -24.39
N GLY A 394 21.41 6.04 -25.70
CA GLY A 394 21.96 5.08 -26.67
C GLY A 394 21.04 3.90 -26.99
N ALA A 395 21.61 2.88 -27.65
CA ALA A 395 20.90 1.67 -28.07
C ALA A 395 20.88 0.57 -26.99
N THR A 396 21.48 0.81 -25.82
CA THR A 396 21.60 -0.19 -24.76
C THR A 396 20.23 -0.56 -24.20
N GLN A 397 19.76 -1.77 -24.47
CA GLN A 397 18.46 -2.29 -24.02
C GLN A 397 18.51 -3.05 -22.68
N SER A 398 19.60 -2.93 -21.91
CA SER A 398 19.76 -3.69 -20.67
C SER A 398 18.76 -3.28 -19.58
N ASP A 399 18.07 -4.25 -18.99
CA ASP A 399 17.16 -4.00 -17.88
C ASP A 399 17.88 -3.56 -16.62
N VAL A 400 17.15 -2.87 -15.73
CA VAL A 400 17.66 -2.47 -14.42
C VAL A 400 17.83 -3.72 -13.54
N ALA A 401 19.00 -3.85 -12.91
CA ALA A 401 19.27 -4.96 -12.01
C ALA A 401 18.26 -5.02 -10.84
N GLY A 402 17.82 -6.22 -10.47
CA GLY A 402 16.76 -6.43 -9.47
C GLY A 402 17.03 -5.77 -8.12
N HIS A 403 18.28 -5.78 -7.64
CA HIS A 403 18.63 -5.11 -6.37
C HIS A 403 18.38 -3.59 -6.41
N VAL A 404 18.55 -2.93 -7.56
CA VAL A 404 18.24 -1.50 -7.75
C VAL A 404 16.73 -1.31 -7.87
N ALA A 405 16.05 -2.20 -8.60
CA ALA A 405 14.60 -2.15 -8.78
C ALA A 405 13.84 -2.29 -7.44
N ASP A 406 14.35 -3.10 -6.51
CA ASP A 406 13.72 -3.35 -5.21
C ASP A 406 14.16 -2.38 -4.11
N ASN A 407 15.45 -2.02 -4.06
CA ASN A 407 16.01 -1.27 -2.94
C ASN A 407 16.35 0.19 -3.29
N GLY A 408 16.11 0.61 -4.53
CA GLY A 408 16.46 1.95 -5.00
C GLY A 408 15.71 3.05 -4.27
N GLN A 409 16.40 3.80 -3.43
CA GLN A 409 15.83 4.91 -2.66
C GLN A 409 16.49 6.23 -3.05
N LEU A 410 15.72 7.31 -3.01
CA LEU A 410 16.22 8.67 -3.19
C LEU A 410 16.46 9.28 -1.80
N SER A 411 17.73 9.45 -1.43
CA SER A 411 18.12 10.03 -0.16
C SER A 411 18.65 11.45 -0.36
N LEU A 412 17.99 12.42 0.27
CA LEU A 412 18.35 13.83 0.15
C LEU A 412 18.99 14.36 1.43
N ALA A 413 19.87 15.36 1.29
CA ALA A 413 20.38 16.16 2.39
C ALA A 413 20.12 17.64 2.10
N PRO A 414 19.76 18.48 3.09
CA PRO A 414 19.71 19.91 2.89
C PRO A 414 21.05 20.42 2.37
N GLU A 415 20.99 21.20 1.29
CA GLU A 415 22.14 21.97 0.84
C GLU A 415 22.39 23.06 1.88
N ILE A 416 23.44 22.87 2.68
CA ILE A 416 23.84 23.86 3.65
C ILE A 416 24.37 25.05 2.85
N ALA A 417 23.53 26.06 2.68
CA ALA A 417 23.93 27.33 2.10
C ALA A 417 25.07 27.89 2.96
N THR A 418 26.28 27.93 2.42
CA THR A 418 27.40 28.57 3.09
C THR A 418 27.46 30.03 2.67
N ARG A 419 27.65 30.93 3.64
CA ARG A 419 27.90 32.34 3.38
C ARG A 419 29.39 32.61 3.47
N ARG A 420 29.93 33.25 2.43
CA ARG A 420 31.28 33.81 2.46
C ARG A 420 31.37 34.82 3.62
N THR A 421 32.17 34.47 4.61
CA THR A 421 32.41 35.22 5.83
C THR A 421 33.90 35.48 5.91
N VAL A 422 34.27 36.75 6.05
CA VAL A 422 35.67 37.12 6.22
C VAL A 422 35.93 37.31 7.71
N VAL A 423 36.88 36.55 8.25
CA VAL A 423 37.35 36.68 9.63
C VAL A 423 38.78 37.20 9.64
N ARG A 424 39.22 37.84 10.71
CA ARG A 424 40.61 38.31 10.84
C ARG A 424 41.42 37.32 11.67
N ALA A 425 42.59 36.95 11.16
CA ALA A 425 43.48 36.02 11.83
C ALA A 425 44.09 36.61 13.11
N GLY A 426 44.10 35.84 14.19
CA GLY A 426 44.73 36.19 15.47
C GLY A 426 46.27 36.05 15.47
N LYS A 427 46.91 36.28 16.62
CA LYS A 427 48.35 36.00 16.80
C LYS A 427 48.57 34.48 16.75
N HIS A 428 49.50 34.04 15.89
CA HIS A 428 49.86 32.62 15.68
C HIS A 428 48.74 31.72 15.11
N GLU A 429 47.79 32.28 14.36
CA GLU A 429 46.77 31.46 13.69
C GLU A 429 47.31 30.76 12.44
N THR A 430 46.90 29.50 12.28
CA THR A 430 47.19 28.65 11.13
C THR A 430 45.90 28.19 10.48
N VAL A 431 45.99 27.68 9.25
CA VAL A 431 44.88 26.99 8.57
C VAL A 431 44.26 25.93 9.49
N GLY A 432 45.08 25.14 10.17
CA GLY A 432 44.61 24.10 11.10
C GLY A 432 43.93 24.64 12.37
N SER A 433 44.32 25.81 12.89
CA SER A 433 43.65 26.40 14.06
C SER A 433 42.32 27.05 13.68
N ILE A 434 42.25 27.73 12.53
CA ILE A 434 41.01 28.33 12.01
C ILE A 434 40.02 27.25 11.61
N ALA A 435 40.45 26.22 10.89
CA ALA A 435 39.63 25.07 10.52
C ALA A 435 38.99 24.40 11.74
N ARG A 436 39.77 24.16 12.81
CA ARG A 436 39.25 23.61 14.08
C ARG A 436 38.23 24.54 14.75
N ARG A 437 38.51 25.85 14.83
CA ARG A 437 37.60 26.82 15.46
C ARG A 437 36.22 26.85 14.79
N TYR A 438 36.21 26.79 13.46
CA TYR A 438 34.98 26.90 12.67
C TYR A 438 34.40 25.54 12.22
N LYS A 439 34.96 24.42 12.70
CA LYS A 439 34.55 23.04 12.36
C LYS A 439 34.57 22.77 10.85
N LEU A 440 35.62 23.24 10.18
CA LEU A 440 35.88 23.08 8.75
C LEU A 440 37.07 22.13 8.52
N SER A 441 37.22 21.63 7.30
CA SER A 441 38.43 20.90 6.91
C SER A 441 39.61 21.88 6.66
N PRO A 442 40.84 21.58 7.11
CA PRO A 442 42.02 22.38 6.77
C PRO A 442 42.23 22.54 5.26
N ALA A 443 41.91 21.51 4.47
CA ALA A 443 42.03 21.57 3.01
C ALA A 443 41.05 22.59 2.40
N GLN A 444 39.83 22.69 2.94
CA GLN A 444 38.84 23.67 2.47
C GLN A 444 39.26 25.11 2.81
N VAL A 445 39.77 25.35 4.02
CA VAL A 445 40.23 26.69 4.43
C VAL A 445 41.46 27.12 3.63
N ALA A 446 42.35 26.18 3.33
CA ALA A 446 43.50 26.40 2.46
C ALA A 446 43.07 26.79 1.03
N ASP A 447 42.18 25.99 0.44
CA ASP A 447 41.64 26.19 -0.91
C ASP A 447 40.97 27.56 -1.06
N TRP A 448 40.08 27.95 -0.13
CA TRP A 448 39.37 29.24 -0.21
C TRP A 448 40.23 30.49 -0.04
N ASN A 449 41.47 30.33 0.41
CA ASN A 449 42.40 31.42 0.68
C ASN A 449 43.68 31.32 -0.17
N ASP A 450 43.74 30.38 -1.12
CA ASP A 450 44.89 30.13 -1.99
C ASP A 450 46.21 29.92 -1.21
N VAL A 451 46.16 29.16 -0.10
CA VAL A 451 47.33 28.85 0.75
C VAL A 451 47.51 27.34 0.97
N GLY A 452 48.69 26.90 1.42
CA GLY A 452 48.93 25.50 1.80
C GLY A 452 48.20 25.09 3.10
N SER A 453 47.87 23.80 3.25
CA SER A 453 47.12 23.26 4.40
C SER A 453 47.80 23.39 5.77
N SER A 454 49.10 23.66 5.79
CA SER A 454 49.92 23.93 6.99
C SER A 454 50.30 25.40 7.15
N ALA A 455 49.81 26.30 6.29
CA ALA A 455 50.20 27.70 6.31
C ALA A 455 49.74 28.44 7.58
N ALA A 456 50.56 29.42 7.98
CA ALA A 456 50.23 30.38 9.03
C ALA A 456 49.73 31.69 8.42
N PHE A 457 48.74 32.32 9.06
CA PHE A 457 48.22 33.62 8.66
C PHE A 457 48.91 34.73 9.45
N LYS A 458 49.16 35.87 8.79
CA LYS A 458 49.70 37.05 9.48
C LYS A 458 48.64 37.61 10.44
N PRO A 459 49.03 38.16 11.60
CA PRO A 459 48.07 38.80 12.50
C PRO A 459 47.27 39.90 11.77
N GLY A 460 45.94 39.84 11.87
CA GLY A 460 45.01 40.76 11.20
C GLY A 460 44.68 40.42 9.75
N GLN A 461 45.31 39.40 9.16
CA GLN A 461 45.02 38.96 7.78
C GLN A 461 43.57 38.53 7.63
N GLN A 462 42.93 38.94 6.54
CA GLN A 462 41.58 38.51 6.19
C GLN A 462 41.61 37.07 5.71
N VAL A 463 40.82 36.21 6.35
CA VAL A 463 40.64 34.80 6.02
C VAL A 463 39.20 34.58 5.61
N VAL A 464 39.01 34.10 4.39
CA VAL A 464 37.73 33.77 3.78
C VAL A 464 37.29 32.39 4.27
N LEU A 465 36.09 32.33 4.84
CA LEU A 465 35.45 31.10 5.29
C LEU A 465 34.04 30.99 4.69
N HIS A 466 33.67 29.81 4.23
CA HIS A 466 32.29 29.50 3.83
C HIS A 466 31.57 28.82 4.99
N LEU A 467 30.90 29.61 5.83
CA LEU A 467 30.23 29.12 7.03
C LEU A 467 28.75 28.81 6.76
N PRO A 468 28.19 27.74 7.35
CA PRO A 468 26.76 27.45 7.24
C PRO A 468 25.92 28.65 7.69
N VAL A 469 25.03 29.12 6.82
CA VAL A 469 23.98 30.06 7.21
C VAL A 469 22.98 29.30 8.08
N ARG A 470 23.02 29.52 9.39
CA ARG A 470 21.88 29.16 10.24
C ARG A 470 20.72 30.05 9.81
N ASN A 471 19.78 29.49 9.05
CA ASN A 471 18.44 30.06 8.99
C ASN A 471 17.88 29.97 10.40
N THR A 472 18.00 31.04 11.18
CA THR A 472 17.06 31.26 12.28
C THR A 472 15.71 31.42 11.60
N ALA A 473 14.93 30.33 11.57
CA ALA A 473 13.51 30.44 11.32
C ALA A 473 13.02 31.54 12.26
N ARG A 474 12.57 32.66 11.70
CA ARG A 474 12.01 33.77 12.45
C ARG A 474 10.89 33.15 13.27
N ALA A 475 11.08 33.07 14.59
CA ALA A 475 10.05 32.60 15.49
C ALA A 475 8.76 33.35 15.14
N PRO A 476 7.60 32.69 15.04
CA PRO A 476 6.36 33.39 14.80
C PRO A 476 6.23 34.44 15.91
N VAL A 477 6.13 35.70 15.51
CA VAL A 477 5.81 36.79 16.42
C VAL A 477 4.51 36.38 17.10
N ARG A 478 4.59 36.04 18.40
CA ARG A 478 3.41 35.96 19.25
C ARG A 478 2.79 37.35 19.24
N VAL A 479 1.77 37.53 18.42
CA VAL A 479 0.88 38.69 18.54
C VAL A 479 0.15 38.51 19.86
N ASN A 480 0.53 39.31 20.86
CA ASN A 480 -0.22 39.42 22.10
C ASN A 480 -1.62 39.92 21.77
N SER A 481 -2.60 39.03 21.89
CA SER A 481 -4.01 39.34 21.86
C SER A 481 -4.40 40.09 23.13
N ARG A 482 -4.17 41.40 23.17
CA ARG A 482 -4.91 42.34 24.02
C ARG A 482 -5.19 43.62 23.24
N ASN A 483 -6.46 43.99 23.24
CA ASN A 483 -7.08 45.18 22.65
C ASN A 483 -7.28 45.19 21.13
N VAL A 484 -8.34 44.52 20.68
CA VAL A 484 -9.19 45.08 19.60
C VAL A 484 -10.63 45.04 20.09
N LYS A 485 -11.20 46.23 20.29
CA LYS A 485 -12.62 46.45 20.60
C LYS A 485 -13.47 45.91 19.46
N GLN A 486 -14.51 45.13 19.80
CA GLN A 486 -15.58 44.75 18.88
C GLN A 486 -16.27 46.01 18.34
N VAL A 487 -16.26 46.17 17.02
CA VAL A 487 -17.25 46.98 16.31
C VAL A 487 -17.99 46.02 15.37
N SER A 488 -19.27 45.84 15.65
CA SER A 488 -20.21 45.05 14.89
C SER A 488 -20.56 45.74 13.58
N SER A 489 -20.31 45.08 12.44
CA SER A 489 -20.83 45.49 11.14
C SER A 489 -21.92 44.51 10.67
N ARG A 490 -23.02 45.14 10.25
CA ARG A 490 -24.33 44.60 9.88
C ARG A 490 -24.29 43.96 8.47
N PRO A 491 -25.13 42.96 8.13
CA PRO A 491 -25.07 42.30 6.82
C PRO A 491 -25.66 43.17 5.70
N ALA A 492 -24.99 43.18 4.55
CA ALA A 492 -25.37 43.90 3.35
C ALA A 492 -26.52 43.21 2.59
N ALA A 493 -27.43 44.02 2.04
CA ALA A 493 -28.61 43.61 1.27
C ALA A 493 -28.27 43.25 -0.19
N LYS A 494 -29.08 42.33 -0.75
CA LYS A 494 -29.06 41.86 -2.15
C LYS A 494 -29.40 42.99 -3.15
N PRO A 495 -28.84 43.00 -4.37
CA PRO A 495 -29.25 43.92 -5.44
C PRO A 495 -30.54 43.45 -6.13
N ALA A 496 -31.44 44.40 -6.40
CA ALA A 496 -32.70 44.20 -7.11
C ALA A 496 -32.50 44.20 -8.64
N ALA A 497 -33.20 43.29 -9.32
CA ALA A 497 -33.25 43.18 -10.78
C ALA A 497 -34.12 44.30 -11.40
N GLN A 498 -33.61 44.93 -12.45
CA GLN A 498 -34.30 45.94 -13.25
C GLN A 498 -35.30 45.29 -14.22
N LYS A 499 -36.52 45.84 -14.26
CA LYS A 499 -37.55 45.56 -15.28
C LYS A 499 -37.19 46.26 -16.60
N PRO A 500 -37.40 45.64 -17.77
CA PRO A 500 -37.33 46.32 -19.06
C PRO A 500 -38.65 47.05 -19.38
N ALA A 501 -38.52 48.30 -19.84
CA ALA A 501 -39.60 49.13 -20.35
C ALA A 501 -39.95 48.72 -21.79
N THR A 502 -41.25 48.55 -22.04
CA THR A 502 -41.84 48.23 -23.34
C THR A 502 -41.92 49.46 -24.24
N SER A 503 -41.35 49.36 -25.44
CA SER A 503 -41.53 50.32 -26.52
C SER A 503 -42.83 50.02 -27.29
N LYS A 504 -43.59 51.08 -27.55
CA LYS A 504 -44.79 51.06 -28.41
C LYS A 504 -44.36 50.93 -29.87
N SER A 505 -44.97 49.99 -30.59
CA SER A 505 -45.00 49.97 -32.07
C SER A 505 -46.43 49.71 -32.51
N THR A 506 -46.97 50.71 -33.21
CA THR A 506 -48.25 50.74 -33.92
C THR A 506 -48.13 50.03 -35.26
N THR A 507 -49.08 49.16 -35.61
CA THR A 507 -49.50 48.93 -37.02
C THR A 507 -50.90 48.27 -37.07
N PRO A 508 -51.68 48.47 -38.15
CA PRO A 508 -53.14 48.51 -38.08
C PRO A 508 -53.86 47.32 -38.71
N LYS A 509 -55.16 47.24 -38.35
CA LYS A 509 -56.34 46.82 -39.16
C LYS A 509 -56.37 45.46 -39.89
N LYS A 510 -57.35 44.67 -39.43
CA LYS A 510 -58.47 44.02 -40.16
C LYS A 510 -58.16 43.06 -41.32
N HIS A 511 -58.67 41.83 -41.21
CA HIS A 511 -59.86 41.30 -41.91
C HIS A 511 -60.21 39.96 -41.20
N ARG A 512 -61.33 39.90 -40.49
CA ARG A 512 -62.68 39.43 -40.89
C ARG A 512 -62.88 37.98 -40.48
#